data_AF-A0A2D6R8Q3-F1
#
_entry.id   AF-A0A2D6R8Q3-F1
#
_cell.length_a   1.000
_cell.length_b   1.000
_cell.length_c   1.000
_cell.angle_alpha   90.00
_cell.angle_beta   90.00
_cell.angle_gamma   90.00
#
_symmetry.space_group_name_H-M   'P 1'
#
loop_
_entity.id
_entity.type
_entity.pdbx_description
1 polymer ?
#
loop_
_entity_poly.entity_id
_entity_poly.type
_entity_poly.pdbx_seq_one_letter_code
_entity_poly.pdbx_strand_id
1 'polypeptide(L)'
;TMKNLHTLNIRGNDIRTEGAQQIATMKNLQTLNIRYNRLRTEGAQQIATMKNLHTLDIGWNGLGPQGAQHITTMKNLQTLNIADNGIGSEEREILQAMGLKELIFE
;
A
#
# COMPACT_ATOMS: atom_id res chain seq x y z
N THR A 1 -18.82 10.41 2.72
CA THR A 1 -17.76 9.84 1.86
C THR A 1 -17.14 10.94 1.03
N MET A 2 -15.80 11.04 1.00
CA MET A 2 -15.08 12.04 0.18
C MET A 2 -15.01 11.57 -1.27
N LYS A 3 -16.10 11.72 -2.01
CA LYS A 3 -16.26 11.13 -3.36
C LYS A 3 -15.31 11.72 -4.40
N ASN A 4 -14.68 12.87 -4.16
CA ASN A 4 -13.80 13.53 -5.15
C ASN A 4 -12.33 13.60 -4.71
N LEU A 5 -11.96 12.89 -3.65
CA LEU A 5 -10.59 12.89 -3.17
C LEU A 5 -9.74 11.93 -4.01
N HIS A 6 -8.73 12.48 -4.69
CA HIS A 6 -7.80 11.71 -5.53
C HIS A 6 -6.45 11.47 -4.86
N THR A 7 -6.07 12.32 -3.90
CA THR A 7 -4.81 12.22 -3.17
C THR A 7 -5.07 12.31 -1.67
N LEU A 8 -4.50 11.39 -0.91
CA LEU A 8 -4.56 11.38 0.55
C LEU A 8 -3.15 11.16 1.12
N ASN A 9 -2.72 12.07 1.99
CA ASN A 9 -1.49 11.93 2.76
C ASN A 9 -1.83 11.92 4.24
N ILE A 10 -1.55 10.79 4.88
CA ILE A 10 -1.79 10.50 6.30
C ILE A 10 -0.59 9.78 6.92
N ARG A 11 0.61 10.11 6.41
CA ARG A 11 1.88 9.62 6.93
C ARG A 11 2.03 9.93 8.42
N GLY A 12 2.64 9.01 9.18
CA GLY A 12 3.08 9.27 10.56
C GLY A 12 1.95 9.30 11.58
N ASN A 13 1.01 8.37 11.50
CA ASN A 13 -0.13 8.24 12.41
C ASN A 13 -0.14 6.85 13.09
N ASP A 14 -1.19 6.53 13.86
CA ASP A 14 -1.45 5.18 14.38
C ASP A 14 -2.54 4.46 13.57
N ILE A 15 -2.50 4.56 12.24
CA ILE A 15 -3.45 3.87 11.38
C ILE A 15 -3.16 2.37 11.42
N ARG A 16 -4.15 1.61 11.89
CA ARG A 16 -4.16 0.15 11.96
C ARG A 16 -5.12 -0.43 10.91
N THR A 17 -5.40 -1.72 11.00
CA THR A 17 -6.31 -2.45 10.11
C THR A 17 -7.67 -1.78 9.95
N GLU A 18 -8.28 -1.32 11.04
CA GLU A 18 -9.61 -0.70 11.02
C GLU A 18 -9.59 0.63 10.24
N GLY A 19 -8.54 1.43 10.41
CA GLY A 19 -8.36 2.66 9.64
C GLY A 19 -8.12 2.37 8.15
N ALA A 20 -7.32 1.34 7.84
CA ALA A 20 -7.11 0.86 6.47
C ALA A 20 -8.44 0.45 5.80
N GLN A 21 -9.32 -0.23 6.54
CA GLN A 21 -10.65 -0.61 6.06
C GLN A 21 -11.50 0.61 5.69
N GLN A 22 -11.48 1.67 6.52
CA GLN A 22 -12.19 2.91 6.20
C GLN A 22 -11.60 3.61 4.97
N ILE A 23 -10.28 3.65 4.84
CA ILE A 23 -9.59 4.24 3.68
C ILE A 23 -9.92 3.47 2.39
N ALA A 24 -10.01 2.14 2.46
CA ALA A 24 -10.36 1.29 1.31
C ALA A 24 -11.76 1.58 0.74
N THR A 25 -12.63 2.30 1.46
CA THR A 25 -13.93 2.78 0.95
C THR A 25 -13.80 3.97 -0.01
N MET A 26 -12.65 4.65 -0.05
CA MET A 26 -12.39 5.81 -0.91
C MET A 26 -12.04 5.38 -2.33
N LYS A 27 -13.05 4.93 -3.10
CA LYS A 27 -12.85 4.29 -4.40
C LYS A 27 -12.23 5.16 -5.49
N ASN A 28 -12.22 6.48 -5.35
CA ASN A 28 -11.67 7.42 -6.34
C ASN A 28 -10.22 7.84 -6.05
N LEU A 29 -9.62 7.31 -4.99
CA LEU A 29 -8.25 7.63 -4.63
C LEU A 29 -7.27 7.05 -5.65
N GLN A 30 -6.34 7.89 -6.11
CA GLN A 30 -5.29 7.56 -7.07
C GLN A 30 -3.90 7.58 -6.45
N THR A 31 -3.70 8.43 -5.43
CA THR A 31 -2.44 8.56 -4.70
C THR A 31 -2.68 8.43 -3.20
N LEU A 32 -1.97 7.51 -2.55
CA LEU A 32 -2.04 7.30 -1.10
C LEU A 32 -0.62 7.32 -0.51
N ASN A 33 -0.38 8.23 0.43
CA ASN A 33 0.74 8.14 1.35
C ASN A 33 0.22 7.77 2.75
N ILE A 34 0.55 6.56 3.18
CA ILE A 34 0.22 6.00 4.50
C ILE A 34 1.48 5.47 5.20
N ARG A 35 2.66 5.99 4.82
CA ARG A 35 3.95 5.62 5.39
C ARG A 35 3.99 5.87 6.90
N TYR A 36 4.81 5.12 7.64
CA TYR A 36 4.98 5.27 9.09
C TYR A 36 3.64 5.14 9.84
N ASN A 37 3.02 3.98 9.72
CA ASN A 37 1.80 3.61 10.43
C ASN A 37 1.93 2.16 10.95
N ARG A 38 0.83 1.50 11.31
CA ARG A 38 0.84 0.14 11.88
C ARG A 38 -0.16 -0.77 11.18
N LEU A 39 -0.16 -0.74 9.84
CA LEU A 39 -1.12 -1.49 9.03
C LEU A 39 -1.02 -3.01 9.22
N ARG A 40 0.20 -3.54 9.37
CA ARG A 40 0.46 -4.99 9.37
C ARG A 40 -0.10 -5.70 8.12
N THR A 41 -0.09 -7.02 8.13
CA THR A 41 -0.59 -7.86 7.02
C THR A 41 -2.03 -7.53 6.66
N GLU A 42 -2.92 -7.42 7.64
CA GLU A 42 -4.36 -7.24 7.44
C GLU A 42 -4.68 -5.85 6.88
N GLY A 43 -3.95 -4.82 7.30
CA GLY A 43 -4.08 -3.48 6.72
C GLY A 43 -3.65 -3.46 5.25
N ALA A 44 -2.57 -4.13 4.87
CA ALA A 44 -2.19 -4.28 3.46
C ALA A 44 -3.26 -5.01 2.65
N GLN A 45 -3.89 -6.05 3.20
CA GLN A 45 -5.02 -6.72 2.56
C GLN A 45 -6.16 -5.75 2.24
N GLN A 46 -6.50 -4.84 3.17
CA GLN A 46 -7.54 -3.83 2.92
C GLN A 46 -7.13 -2.85 1.82
N ILE A 47 -5.90 -2.32 1.85
CA ILE A 47 -5.39 -1.38 0.85
C ILE A 47 -5.34 -2.03 -0.55
N ALA A 48 -5.01 -3.32 -0.64
CA ALA A 48 -4.95 -4.05 -1.92
C ALA A 48 -6.29 -4.09 -2.67
N THR A 49 -7.42 -3.84 -1.99
CA THR A 49 -8.74 -3.76 -2.63
C THR A 49 -8.98 -2.47 -3.43
N MET A 50 -8.08 -1.48 -3.32
CA MET A 50 -8.22 -0.16 -3.94
C MET A 50 -7.73 -0.16 -5.40
N LYS A 51 -8.63 -0.56 -6.31
CA LYS A 51 -8.31 -0.77 -7.74
C LYS A 51 -7.87 0.48 -8.53
N ASN A 52 -8.14 1.68 -8.03
CA ASN A 52 -7.83 2.94 -8.74
C ASN A 52 -6.52 3.60 -8.29
N LEU A 53 -5.77 2.99 -7.36
CA LEU A 53 -4.48 3.50 -6.93
C LEU A 53 -3.42 3.29 -8.02
N HIS A 54 -2.69 4.37 -8.31
CA HIS A 54 -1.55 4.40 -9.22
C HIS A 54 -0.25 4.66 -8.46
N THR A 55 -0.31 5.39 -7.34
CA THR A 55 0.83 5.70 -6.48
C THR A 55 0.52 5.32 -5.04
N LEU A 56 1.38 4.50 -4.43
CA LEU A 56 1.26 4.06 -3.05
C LEU A 56 2.60 4.17 -2.32
N ASP A 57 2.64 4.96 -1.25
CA ASP A 57 3.70 4.90 -0.24
C ASP A 57 3.14 4.26 1.03
N ILE A 58 3.52 3.01 1.24
CA ILE A 58 3.11 2.16 2.37
C ILE A 58 4.34 1.73 3.21
N GLY A 59 5.47 2.41 3.07
CA GLY A 59 6.69 2.09 3.83
C GLY A 59 6.49 2.17 5.35
N TRP A 60 7.32 1.49 6.12
CA TRP A 60 7.30 1.52 7.60
C TRP A 60 5.92 1.18 8.20
N ASN A 61 5.37 0.03 7.84
CA ASN A 61 4.06 -0.45 8.29
C ASN A 61 4.07 -1.90 8.83
N GLY A 62 5.21 -2.60 8.75
CA GLY A 62 5.38 -3.96 9.25
C GLY A 62 4.48 -4.98 8.54
N LEU A 63 4.37 -4.88 7.21
CA LEU A 63 3.47 -5.73 6.42
C LEU A 63 3.87 -7.22 6.40
N GLY A 64 5.16 -7.52 6.47
CA GLY A 64 5.71 -8.86 6.29
C GLY A 64 5.52 -9.42 4.86
N PRO A 65 6.00 -10.66 4.61
CA PRO A 65 5.85 -11.36 3.33
C PRO A 65 4.38 -11.43 2.86
N GLN A 66 3.47 -11.90 3.71
CA GLN A 66 2.05 -12.04 3.37
C GLN A 66 1.39 -10.70 3.00
N GLY A 67 1.75 -9.62 3.69
CA GLY A 67 1.26 -8.29 3.36
C GLY A 67 1.73 -7.83 1.96
N ALA A 68 2.98 -8.09 1.60
CA ALA A 68 3.47 -7.84 0.25
C ALA A 68 2.74 -8.67 -0.81
N GLN A 69 2.45 -9.95 -0.54
CA GLN A 69 1.68 -10.80 -1.46
C GLN A 69 0.33 -10.16 -1.83
N HIS A 70 -0.37 -9.56 -0.87
CA HIS A 70 -1.60 -8.80 -1.18
C HIS A 70 -1.35 -7.62 -2.12
N ILE A 71 -0.27 -6.86 -1.93
CA ILE A 71 0.07 -5.72 -2.79
C ILE A 71 0.33 -6.15 -4.24
N THR A 72 0.86 -7.36 -4.48
CA THR A 72 1.11 -7.87 -5.84
C THR A 72 -0.15 -8.03 -6.71
N THR A 73 -1.33 -8.00 -6.08
CA THR A 73 -2.63 -8.08 -6.76
C THR A 73 -3.06 -6.75 -7.39
N MET A 74 -2.42 -5.63 -7.03
CA MET A 74 -2.80 -4.28 -7.46
C MET A 74 -2.28 -3.93 -8.86
N LYS A 75 -3.01 -4.35 -9.90
CA LYS A 75 -2.56 -4.26 -11.31
C LYS A 75 -2.43 -2.85 -11.91
N ASN A 76 -3.00 -1.83 -11.26
CA ASN A 76 -2.94 -0.44 -11.74
C ASN A 76 -1.84 0.39 -11.08
N LEU A 77 -1.11 -0.16 -10.10
CA LEU A 77 0.01 0.54 -9.48
C LEU A 77 1.11 0.81 -10.52
N GLN A 78 1.67 2.00 -10.45
CA GLN A 78 2.80 2.45 -11.27
C GLN A 78 4.00 2.78 -10.38
N THR A 79 3.75 3.36 -9.21
CA THR A 79 4.78 3.72 -8.22
C THR A 79 4.44 3.09 -6.88
N LEU A 80 5.38 2.34 -6.32
CA LEU A 80 5.27 1.71 -5.00
C LEU A 80 6.51 2.00 -4.15
N ASN A 81 6.31 2.64 -3.01
CA ASN A 81 7.28 2.61 -1.92
C ASN A 81 6.78 1.66 -0.82
N ILE A 82 7.51 0.56 -0.63
CA ILE A 82 7.20 -0.48 0.37
C ILE A 82 8.36 -0.68 1.34
N ALA A 83 9.24 0.33 1.47
CA ALA A 83 10.44 0.27 2.30
C ALA A 83 10.14 -0.09 3.77
N ASP A 84 11.08 -0.80 4.41
CA ASP A 84 11.03 -1.14 5.84
C ASP A 84 9.71 -1.80 6.29
N ASN A 85 9.30 -2.83 5.55
CA ASN A 85 8.11 -3.64 5.86
C ASN A 85 8.40 -5.09 6.22
N GLY A 86 9.68 -5.50 6.31
CA GLY A 86 10.04 -6.90 6.59
C GLY A 86 9.64 -7.85 5.45
N ILE A 87 9.76 -7.39 4.20
CA ILE A 87 9.42 -8.16 3.01
C ILE A 87 10.50 -9.21 2.74
N GLY A 88 10.09 -10.47 2.52
CA GLY A 88 10.96 -11.58 2.16
C GLY A 88 11.55 -11.44 0.76
N SER A 89 12.64 -12.18 0.46
CA SER A 89 13.31 -12.12 -0.84
C SER A 89 12.41 -12.58 -1.99
N GLU A 90 11.61 -13.63 -1.77
CA GLU A 90 10.65 -14.14 -2.75
C GLU A 90 9.64 -13.06 -3.15
N GLU A 91 9.02 -12.38 -2.18
CA GLU A 91 8.08 -11.31 -2.49
C GLU A 91 8.74 -10.10 -3.16
N ARG A 92 10.01 -9.80 -2.84
CA ARG A 92 10.75 -8.73 -3.52
C ARG A 92 10.92 -9.04 -5.01
N GLU A 93 11.25 -10.28 -5.37
CA GLU A 93 11.36 -10.73 -6.76
C GLU A 93 10.02 -10.60 -7.49
N ILE A 94 8.92 -11.03 -6.85
CA ILE A 94 7.57 -10.90 -7.43
C ILE A 94 7.20 -9.43 -7.63
N LEU A 95 7.46 -8.56 -6.66
CA LEU A 95 7.20 -7.12 -6.74
C LEU A 95 8.01 -6.47 -7.88
N GLN A 96 9.27 -6.88 -8.08
CA GLN A 96 10.09 -6.41 -9.20
C GLN A 96 9.52 -6.84 -10.56
N ALA A 97 8.94 -8.05 -10.64
CA ALA A 97 8.30 -8.57 -11.84
C ALA A 97 6.97 -7.88 -12.21
N MET A 98 6.43 -6.99 -11.36
CA MET A 98 5.17 -6.29 -11.64
C MET A 98 5.26 -5.22 -12.75
N GLY A 99 6.46 -4.87 -13.21
CA GLY A 99 6.64 -3.85 -14.25
C GLY A 99 6.27 -2.43 -13.80
N LEU A 100 6.44 -2.14 -12.50
CA LEU A 100 6.26 -0.80 -11.93
C LEU A 100 7.24 0.18 -12.57
N LYS A 101 6.82 1.44 -12.76
CA LYS A 101 7.71 2.52 -13.19
C LYS A 101 8.74 2.85 -12.11
N GLU A 102 8.34 2.73 -10.85
CA GLU A 102 9.17 3.00 -9.70
C GLU A 102 8.81 2.06 -8.55
N LEU A 103 9.82 1.41 -7.99
CA LEU A 103 9.69 0.49 -6.86
C LEU A 103 10.83 0.75 -5.87
N ILE A 104 10.47 1.00 -4.61
CA ILE A 104 11.42 1.36 -3.55
C ILE A 104 11.27 0.37 -2.39
N PHE A 105 12.39 -0.22 -1.98
CA PHE A 105 12.47 -1.17 -0.85
C PHE A 105 13.26 -0.66 0.37
N GLU A 106 13.98 0.46 0.22
CA GLU A 106 14.90 1.07 1.20
C GLU A 106 14.67 2.58 1.23
#